data_AF-A0A812XVV7-F1
#
_entry.id   AF-A0A812XVV7-F1
#
_cell.length_a   1.000
_cell.length_b   1.000
_cell.length_c   1.000
_cell.angle_alpha   90.00
_cell.angle_beta   90.00
_cell.angle_gamma   90.00
#
_symmetry.space_group_name_H-M   'P 1'
#
loop_
_entity.id
_entity.type
_entity.pdbx_description
1 polymer ?
#
loop_
_entity_poly.entity_id
_entity_poly.type
_entity_poly.pdbx_seq_one_letter_code
_entity_poly.pdbx_strand_id
1 'polypeptide(L)'
;VPTEEVMRLVQALDSRPDFRPHIISGRGSQFLEAHFGSLRNFTLIAEHGYHISPPMADGECRKWELREHFGGDANHFTEHKNWKATLREAMSRLAEQNAGSHVEEKQTSLVWHYRQLADEATADIAVAKAYEGLQQLCKRERLQDINLSKGHKVLEASYRNVRKGLVMRRLCEEKALFG
;
A
#
# COMPACT_ATOMS: atom_id res chain seq x y z
N VAL A 1 11.67 5.80 14.01
CA VAL A 1 11.71 7.28 13.98
C VAL A 1 13.14 7.66 13.59
N PRO A 2 13.37 8.61 12.66
CA PRO A 2 14.71 9.04 12.26
C PRO A 2 15.45 9.71 13.44
N THR A 3 16.77 9.54 13.50
CA THR A 3 17.61 10.20 14.50
C THR A 3 17.94 11.63 14.07
N GLU A 4 18.39 12.46 15.01
CA GLU A 4 18.86 13.83 14.73
C GLU A 4 19.99 13.89 13.70
N GLU A 5 20.89 12.91 13.71
CA GLU A 5 21.96 12.81 12.71
C GLU A 5 21.41 12.59 11.29
N VAL A 6 20.45 11.66 11.15
CA VAL A 6 19.78 11.41 9.87
C VAL A 6 19.01 12.65 9.42
N MET A 7 18.29 13.32 10.32
CA MET A 7 17.54 14.53 9.97
C MET A 7 18.44 15.66 9.50
N ARG A 8 19.59 15.88 10.15
CA ARG A 8 20.57 16.89 9.69
C ARG A 8 21.08 16.60 8.29
N LEU A 9 21.41 15.34 7.99
CA LEU A 9 21.86 14.95 6.65
C LEU A 9 20.75 15.15 5.61
N VAL A 10 19.52 14.74 5.93
CA VAL A 10 18.38 14.87 5.02
C VAL A 10 18.04 16.34 4.76
N GLN A 11 18.10 17.22 5.77
CA GLN A 11 17.93 18.66 5.62
C GLN A 11 19.03 19.30 4.77
N ALA A 12 20.29 18.86 4.93
CA ALA A 12 21.39 19.32 4.09
C ALA A 12 21.15 18.94 2.61
N LEU A 13 20.63 17.74 2.34
CA LEU A 13 20.23 17.32 1.00
C LEU A 13 19.03 18.12 0.48
N ASP A 14 18.07 18.45 1.35
CA ASP A 14 16.91 19.26 0.99
C ASP A 14 17.30 20.68 0.58
N SER A 15 18.39 21.23 1.14
CA SER A 15 18.87 22.58 0.80
C SER A 15 19.49 22.71 -0.61
N ARG A 16 19.69 21.58 -1.31
CA ARG A 16 20.39 21.55 -2.60
C ARG A 16 19.42 21.70 -3.79
N PRO A 17 19.49 22.82 -4.55
CA PRO A 17 18.58 23.05 -5.68
C PRO A 17 18.87 22.14 -6.88
N ASP A 18 20.09 21.58 -6.96
CA ASP A 18 20.52 20.64 -8.00
C ASP A 18 20.13 19.18 -7.70
N PHE A 19 19.47 18.94 -6.57
CA PHE A 19 19.06 17.61 -6.14
C PHE A 19 17.53 17.49 -6.10
N ARG A 20 17.02 16.35 -6.55
CA ARG A 20 15.59 15.98 -6.50
C ARG A 20 15.44 14.62 -5.82
N PRO A 21 15.63 14.56 -4.49
CA PRO A 21 15.61 13.31 -3.75
C PRO A 21 14.20 12.74 -3.59
N HIS A 22 14.15 11.43 -3.39
CA HIS A 22 12.91 10.67 -3.17
C HIS A 22 13.03 9.82 -1.91
N ILE A 23 11.99 9.79 -1.06
CA ILE A 23 11.87 8.85 0.06
C ILE A 23 10.76 7.85 -0.26
N ILE A 24 11.13 6.58 -0.45
CA ILE A 24 10.18 5.50 -0.75
C ILE A 24 10.01 4.58 0.47
N SER A 25 8.85 4.66 1.08
CA SER A 25 8.54 3.95 2.32
C SER A 25 7.37 2.98 2.16
N GLY A 26 7.33 1.96 3.02
CA GLY A 26 6.12 1.17 3.23
C GLY A 26 5.20 1.77 4.30
N ARG A 27 5.64 2.85 4.97
CA ARG A 27 4.83 3.56 5.97
C ARG A 27 3.79 4.43 5.29
N GLY A 28 2.70 4.69 6.02
CA GLY A 28 1.62 5.59 5.63
C GLY A 28 2.04 7.03 5.42
N SER A 29 1.23 7.78 4.68
CA SER A 29 1.41 9.22 4.44
C SER A 29 1.53 10.01 5.74
N GLN A 30 0.68 9.72 6.74
CA GLN A 30 0.73 10.36 8.06
C GLN A 30 2.08 10.19 8.78
N PHE A 31 2.69 9.01 8.68
CA PHE A 31 4.00 8.77 9.27
C PHE A 31 5.07 9.58 8.54
N LEU A 32 5.03 9.63 7.20
CA LEU A 32 5.99 10.41 6.44
C LEU A 32 5.80 11.92 6.66
N GLU A 33 4.57 12.39 6.76
CA GLU A 33 4.26 13.79 7.07
C GLU A 33 4.85 14.20 8.41
N ALA A 34 4.63 13.39 9.46
CA ALA A 34 5.10 13.70 10.81
C ALA A 34 6.63 13.79 10.94
N HIS A 35 7.39 13.12 10.06
CA HIS A 35 8.85 13.04 10.19
C HIS A 35 9.62 13.75 9.08
N PHE A 36 9.03 13.89 7.90
CA PHE A 36 9.69 14.41 6.70
C PHE A 36 8.84 15.47 5.98
N GLY A 37 7.67 15.83 6.52
CA GLY A 37 6.74 16.78 5.90
C GLY A 37 7.36 18.17 5.68
N SER A 38 8.32 18.57 6.53
CA SER A 38 9.01 19.86 6.43
C SER A 38 10.01 19.96 5.28
N LEU A 39 10.45 18.84 4.71
CA LEU A 39 11.38 18.83 3.56
C LEU A 39 10.67 19.38 2.33
N ARG A 40 11.27 20.29 1.59
CA ARG A 40 10.61 20.94 0.45
C ARG A 40 10.92 20.31 -0.90
N ASN A 41 12.17 19.90 -1.11
CA ASN A 41 12.68 19.39 -2.38
C ASN A 41 12.52 17.88 -2.54
N PHE A 42 12.10 17.18 -1.48
CA PHE A 42 11.84 15.74 -1.51
C PHE A 42 10.45 15.40 -2.07
N THR A 43 10.44 14.44 -2.99
CA THR A 43 9.25 13.63 -3.29
C THR A 43 9.10 12.56 -2.20
N LEU A 44 7.98 12.58 -1.48
CA LEU A 44 7.66 11.55 -0.49
C LEU A 44 6.71 10.52 -1.10
N ILE A 45 7.06 9.24 -0.97
CA ILE A 45 6.27 8.13 -1.49
C ILE A 45 5.95 7.19 -0.35
N ALA A 46 4.70 7.24 0.11
CA ALA A 46 4.17 6.37 1.14
C ALA A 46 3.66 5.06 0.55
N GLU A 47 3.56 4.05 1.41
CA GLU A 47 2.84 2.81 1.12
C GLU A 47 3.25 2.18 -0.22
N HIS A 48 4.55 2.13 -0.49
CA HIS A 48 5.14 1.56 -1.71
C HIS A 48 4.56 2.11 -3.03
N GLY A 49 4.16 3.39 -3.05
CA GLY A 49 3.65 4.05 -4.26
C GLY A 49 2.18 4.44 -4.18
N TYR A 50 1.45 4.03 -3.14
CA TYR A 50 0.01 4.30 -3.08
C TYR A 50 -0.29 5.80 -2.88
N HIS A 51 0.51 6.48 -2.07
CA HIS A 51 0.43 7.93 -1.87
C HIS A 51 1.75 8.58 -2.27
N ILE A 52 1.67 9.64 -3.06
CA ILE A 52 2.81 10.47 -3.43
C ILE A 52 2.58 11.90 -2.99
N SER A 53 3.66 12.57 -2.61
CA SER A 53 3.66 13.99 -2.38
C SER A 53 4.87 14.59 -3.10
N PRO A 54 4.65 15.37 -4.19
CA PRO A 54 5.74 15.99 -4.93
C PRO A 54 6.47 17.06 -4.08
N PRO A 55 7.60 17.58 -4.57
CA PRO A 55 8.25 18.74 -3.98
C PRO A 55 7.30 19.93 -3.87
N MET A 56 7.44 20.71 -2.80
CA MET A 56 6.60 21.88 -2.53
C MET A 56 7.19 23.12 -3.19
N ALA A 57 6.34 23.92 -3.83
CA ALA A 57 6.68 25.28 -4.23
C ALA A 57 6.71 26.22 -3.02
N ASP A 58 7.36 27.37 -3.16
CA ASP A 58 7.48 28.32 -2.07
C ASP A 58 6.11 28.86 -1.64
N GLY A 59 5.81 28.69 -0.35
CA GLY A 59 4.55 29.11 0.24
C GLY A 59 3.43 28.06 0.15
N GLU A 60 3.67 26.90 -0.47
CA GLU A 60 2.70 25.81 -0.50
C GLU A 60 2.84 24.84 0.69
N CYS A 61 1.70 24.28 1.10
CA CYS A 61 1.65 23.16 2.01
C CYS A 61 1.79 21.83 1.25
N ARG A 62 2.28 20.82 1.96
CA ARG A 62 2.44 19.48 1.40
C ARG A 62 1.08 18.90 1.01
N LYS A 63 0.97 18.49 -0.26
CA LYS A 63 -0.23 17.82 -0.80
C LYS A 63 0.07 16.35 -1.00
N TRP A 64 -0.82 15.50 -0.52
CA TRP A 64 -0.79 14.06 -0.76
C TRP A 64 -1.79 13.72 -1.85
N GLU A 65 -1.27 13.08 -2.88
CA GLU A 65 -2.04 12.63 -4.02
C GLU A 65 -2.07 11.11 -3.99
N LEU A 66 -3.26 10.56 -4.22
CA LEU A 66 -3.36 9.17 -4.63
C LEU A 66 -2.75 9.10 -6.03
N ARG A 67 -1.59 8.44 -6.17
CA ARG A 67 -1.06 8.22 -7.52
C ARG A 67 -1.81 7.04 -8.10
N GLU A 68 -2.80 7.31 -8.94
CA GLU A 68 -3.47 6.32 -9.80
C GLU A 68 -2.47 5.64 -10.76
N HIS A 69 -1.27 6.23 -10.91
CA HIS A 69 -0.28 5.84 -11.89
C HIS A 69 0.97 5.22 -11.27
N PHE A 70 0.84 3.95 -10.85
CA PHE A 70 1.94 2.98 -10.85
C PHE A 70 1.60 1.67 -11.58
N GLY A 71 0.56 1.67 -12.44
CA GLY A 71 0.30 0.56 -13.36
C GLY A 71 -1.09 0.43 -14.00
N GLY A 72 -2.01 1.38 -13.84
CA GLY A 72 -3.34 1.33 -14.48
C GLY A 72 -3.81 2.72 -14.91
N ASP A 73 -4.74 2.76 -15.87
CA ASP A 73 -5.46 3.96 -16.32
C ASP A 73 -6.10 4.69 -15.12
N ALA A 74 -6.13 6.03 -15.13
CA ALA A 74 -6.76 6.88 -14.13
C ALA A 74 -8.22 6.44 -13.84
N ASN A 75 -8.94 6.02 -14.88
CA ASN A 75 -10.31 5.53 -14.75
C ASN A 75 -10.41 4.15 -14.07
N HIS A 76 -9.30 3.41 -13.96
CA HIS A 76 -9.31 2.04 -13.46
C HIS A 76 -9.55 1.99 -11.95
N PHE A 77 -9.03 2.95 -11.17
CA PHE A 77 -9.24 3.02 -9.73
C PHE A 77 -10.56 3.69 -9.34
N THR A 78 -11.05 4.65 -10.14
CA THR A 78 -12.37 5.26 -9.97
C THR A 78 -13.51 4.29 -10.32
N GLU A 79 -13.28 3.36 -11.25
CA GLU A 79 -14.20 2.24 -11.57
C GLU A 79 -14.04 1.02 -10.65
N HIS A 80 -12.94 0.91 -9.88
CA HIS A 80 -12.85 -0.08 -8.81
C HIS A 80 -13.87 0.29 -7.74
N LYS A 81 -15.02 -0.41 -7.73
CA LYS A 81 -15.84 -0.52 -6.51
C LYS A 81 -14.89 -0.71 -5.34
N ASN A 82 -15.03 0.08 -4.27
CA ASN A 82 -14.17 0.03 -3.08
C ASN A 82 -13.82 -1.43 -2.72
N TRP A 83 -12.68 -1.93 -3.23
CA TRP A 83 -12.39 -3.37 -3.26
C TRP A 83 -12.26 -3.90 -1.84
N LYS A 84 -11.79 -3.04 -0.92
CA LYS A 84 -11.76 -3.33 0.49
C LYS A 84 -13.15 -3.52 1.03
N ALA A 85 -14.15 -2.72 0.66
CA ALA A 85 -15.53 -2.96 1.08
C ALA A 85 -16.02 -4.35 0.66
N THR A 86 -15.83 -4.69 -0.61
CA THR A 86 -16.20 -6.00 -1.16
C THR A 86 -15.51 -7.16 -0.43
N LEU A 87 -14.19 -7.09 -0.27
CA LEU A 87 -13.42 -8.17 0.36
C LEU A 87 -13.55 -8.19 1.88
N ARG A 88 -13.76 -7.04 2.53
CA ARG A 88 -14.01 -6.92 3.97
C ARG A 88 -15.27 -7.66 4.34
N GLU A 89 -16.35 -7.47 3.60
CA GLU A 89 -17.59 -8.20 3.85
C GLU A 89 -17.37 -9.73 3.77
N ALA A 90 -16.62 -10.19 2.77
CA ALA A 90 -16.30 -11.60 2.63
C ALA A 90 -15.38 -12.13 3.74
N MET A 91 -14.32 -11.40 4.09
CA MET A 91 -13.38 -11.79 5.15
C MET A 91 -14.02 -11.69 6.55
N SER A 92 -14.94 -10.76 6.78
CA SER A 92 -15.68 -10.67 8.04
C SER A 92 -16.57 -11.88 8.25
N ARG A 93 -17.25 -12.37 7.20
CA ARG A 93 -17.99 -13.65 7.28
C ARG A 93 -17.07 -14.82 7.59
N LEU A 94 -15.87 -14.85 7.03
CA LEU A 94 -14.88 -15.87 7.38
C LEU A 94 -14.50 -15.76 8.87
N ALA A 95 -14.31 -14.55 9.38
CA ALA A 95 -14.01 -14.34 10.80
C ALA A 95 -15.14 -14.81 11.72
N GLU A 96 -16.39 -14.53 11.37
CA GLU A 96 -17.58 -14.99 12.12
C GLU A 96 -17.70 -16.52 12.14
N GLN A 97 -17.39 -17.18 11.03
CA GLN A 97 -17.46 -18.65 10.90
C GLN A 97 -16.30 -19.37 11.60
N ASN A 98 -15.21 -18.66 11.89
CA ASN A 98 -13.96 -19.21 12.39
C ASN A 98 -13.57 -18.51 13.69
N ALA A 99 -14.13 -18.96 14.80
CA ALA A 99 -13.91 -18.37 16.13
C ALA A 99 -12.40 -18.20 16.44
N GLY A 100 -12.04 -17.02 16.97
CA GLY A 100 -10.65 -16.63 17.23
C GLY A 100 -9.93 -15.98 16.03
N SER A 101 -10.45 -16.11 14.81
CA SER A 101 -9.91 -15.37 13.67
C SER A 101 -10.45 -13.94 13.61
N HIS A 102 -9.75 -13.03 12.93
CA HIS A 102 -10.18 -11.63 12.78
C HIS A 102 -9.67 -11.01 11.48
N VAL A 103 -10.29 -9.90 11.08
CA VAL A 103 -9.88 -9.12 9.92
C VAL A 103 -9.14 -7.86 10.39
N GLU A 104 -7.94 -7.65 9.87
CA GLU A 104 -7.15 -6.44 10.04
C GLU A 104 -7.18 -5.65 8.72
N GLU A 105 -7.68 -4.42 8.78
CA GLU A 105 -7.60 -3.51 7.65
C GLU A 105 -6.37 -2.60 7.78
N LYS A 106 -5.52 -2.67 6.76
CA LYS A 106 -4.38 -1.77 6.57
C LYS A 106 -4.71 -0.78 5.47
N GLN A 107 -3.87 0.23 5.32
CA GLN A 107 -4.07 1.26 4.29
C GLN A 107 -4.00 0.70 2.86
N THR A 108 -3.19 -0.32 2.59
CA THR A 108 -3.07 -0.93 1.24
C THR A 108 -3.45 -2.41 1.18
N SER A 109 -3.78 -3.02 2.30
CA SER A 109 -4.16 -4.43 2.34
C SER A 109 -5.26 -4.72 3.34
N LEU A 110 -5.91 -5.86 3.14
CA LEU A 110 -6.88 -6.44 4.04
C LEU A 110 -6.38 -7.84 4.40
N VAL A 111 -6.23 -8.12 5.68
CA VAL A 111 -5.59 -9.33 6.17
C VAL A 111 -6.57 -10.08 7.07
N TRP A 112 -6.87 -11.34 6.74
CA TRP A 112 -7.57 -12.24 7.64
C TRP A 112 -6.57 -13.09 8.40
N HIS A 113 -6.54 -12.95 9.72
CA HIS A 113 -5.68 -13.69 10.63
C HIS A 113 -6.41 -14.89 11.21
N TYR A 114 -5.88 -16.09 11.00
CA TYR A 114 -6.53 -17.34 11.43
C TYR A 114 -5.67 -18.19 12.37
N ARG A 115 -4.63 -17.60 12.97
CA ARG A 115 -3.71 -18.30 13.88
C ARG A 115 -4.39 -18.91 15.10
N GLN A 116 -5.47 -18.30 15.60
CA GLN A 116 -6.16 -18.75 16.81
C GLN A 116 -7.23 -19.82 16.53
N LEU A 117 -7.29 -20.36 15.31
CA LEU A 117 -8.14 -21.51 15.03
C LEU A 117 -7.68 -22.71 15.87
N ALA A 118 -8.61 -23.29 16.62
CA ALA A 118 -8.31 -24.30 17.65
C ALA A 118 -7.81 -25.64 17.11
N ASP A 119 -8.08 -25.95 15.84
CA ASP A 119 -7.69 -27.20 15.18
C ASP A 119 -6.95 -26.90 13.87
N GLU A 120 -5.66 -27.25 13.81
CA GLU A 120 -4.81 -26.98 12.65
C GLU A 120 -5.23 -27.75 11.40
N ALA A 121 -5.73 -28.99 11.53
CA ALA A 121 -6.16 -29.79 10.38
C ALA A 121 -7.45 -29.22 9.76
N THR A 122 -8.38 -28.78 10.61
CA THR A 122 -9.61 -28.10 10.16
C THR A 122 -9.30 -26.70 9.61
N ALA A 123 -8.28 -26.02 10.15
CA ALA A 123 -7.86 -24.69 9.68
C ALA A 123 -7.37 -24.73 8.23
N ASP A 124 -6.56 -25.71 7.84
CA ASP A 124 -6.01 -25.76 6.47
C ASP A 124 -7.12 -25.93 5.41
N ILE A 125 -8.13 -26.75 5.69
CA ILE A 125 -9.30 -26.94 4.81
C ILE A 125 -10.11 -25.65 4.72
N ALA A 126 -10.39 -25.01 5.87
CA ALA A 126 -11.13 -23.76 5.92
C ALA A 126 -10.40 -22.64 5.15
N VAL A 127 -9.09 -22.55 5.30
CA VAL A 127 -8.23 -21.57 4.61
C VAL A 127 -8.16 -21.83 3.12
N ALA A 128 -8.09 -23.10 2.68
CA ALA A 128 -8.13 -23.45 1.27
C ALA A 128 -9.46 -23.02 0.62
N LYS A 129 -10.60 -23.33 1.26
CA LYS A 129 -11.93 -22.91 0.80
C LYS A 129 -12.09 -21.39 0.80
N ALA A 130 -11.63 -20.73 1.86
CA ALA A 130 -11.64 -19.27 1.96
C ALA A 130 -10.84 -18.62 0.82
N TYR A 131 -9.63 -19.13 0.55
CA TYR A 131 -8.78 -18.62 -0.51
C TYR A 131 -9.45 -18.77 -1.90
N GLU A 132 -10.01 -19.94 -2.19
CA GLU A 132 -10.72 -20.17 -3.44
C GLU A 132 -11.96 -19.27 -3.58
N GLY A 133 -12.77 -19.14 -2.52
CA GLY A 133 -13.95 -18.28 -2.51
C GLY A 133 -13.59 -16.81 -2.73
N LEU A 134 -12.53 -16.31 -2.11
CA LEU A 134 -12.01 -14.96 -2.33
C LEU A 134 -11.49 -14.78 -3.75
N GLN A 135 -10.80 -15.78 -4.33
CA GLN A 135 -10.36 -15.73 -5.72
C GLN A 135 -11.54 -15.65 -6.70
N GLN A 136 -12.60 -16.43 -6.47
CA GLN A 136 -13.82 -16.38 -7.27
C GLN A 136 -14.53 -15.03 -7.13
N LEU A 137 -14.58 -14.47 -5.93
CA LEU A 137 -15.12 -13.13 -5.68
C LEU A 137 -14.34 -12.06 -6.42
N CYS A 138 -13.01 -12.07 -6.36
CA CYS A 138 -12.16 -11.15 -7.11
C CYS A 138 -12.41 -11.25 -8.62
N LYS A 139 -12.58 -12.46 -9.17
CA LYS A 139 -12.92 -12.64 -10.60
C LYS A 139 -14.29 -12.07 -10.94
N ARG A 140 -15.32 -12.36 -10.13
CA ARG A 140 -16.70 -11.91 -10.34
C ARG A 140 -16.82 -10.39 -10.31
N GLU A 141 -16.17 -9.75 -9.34
CA GLU A 141 -16.18 -8.30 -9.15
C GLU A 141 -15.11 -7.58 -9.98
N ARG A 142 -14.43 -8.30 -10.90
CA ARG A 142 -13.38 -7.77 -11.79
C ARG A 142 -12.23 -7.06 -11.06
N LEU A 143 -11.89 -7.54 -9.86
CA LEU A 143 -10.80 -7.00 -9.02
C LEU A 143 -9.42 -7.48 -9.50
N GLN A 144 -9.07 -7.21 -10.76
CA GLN A 144 -7.88 -7.78 -11.41
C GLN A 144 -6.55 -7.26 -10.82
N ASP A 145 -6.53 -6.05 -10.28
CA ASP A 145 -5.34 -5.47 -9.63
C ASP A 145 -5.14 -5.95 -8.20
N ILE A 146 -6.06 -6.74 -7.65
CA ILE A 146 -5.92 -7.29 -6.32
C ILE A 146 -5.17 -8.63 -6.40
N ASN A 147 -4.16 -8.74 -5.57
CA ASN A 147 -3.40 -9.95 -5.30
C ASN A 147 -3.95 -10.60 -4.03
N LEU A 148 -4.26 -11.89 -4.11
CA LEU A 148 -4.57 -12.71 -2.94
C LEU A 148 -3.38 -13.62 -2.65
N SER A 149 -2.85 -13.54 -1.43
CA SER A 149 -1.69 -14.31 -1.00
C SER A 149 -1.92 -15.03 0.32
N LYS A 150 -1.25 -16.16 0.49
CA LYS A 150 -1.21 -16.92 1.76
C LYS A 150 0.10 -16.60 2.46
N GLY A 151 0.02 -16.14 3.71
CA GLY A 151 1.19 -15.92 4.58
C GLY A 151 1.16 -16.84 5.80
N HIS A 152 2.05 -16.60 6.76
CA HIS A 152 2.13 -17.41 7.98
C HIS A 152 0.89 -17.22 8.87
N LYS A 153 -0.07 -18.14 8.74
CA LYS A 153 -1.38 -18.12 9.39
C LYS A 153 -2.23 -16.88 9.05
N VAL A 154 -2.09 -16.36 7.81
CA VAL A 154 -2.86 -15.23 7.27
C VAL A 154 -3.27 -15.42 5.82
N LEU A 155 -4.41 -14.85 5.42
CA LEU A 155 -4.77 -14.59 4.01
C LEU A 155 -4.77 -13.08 3.80
N GLU A 156 -4.02 -12.59 2.82
CA GLU A 156 -3.88 -11.17 2.53
C GLU A 156 -4.38 -10.84 1.12
N ALA A 157 -5.23 -9.82 1.05
CA ALA A 157 -5.61 -9.13 -0.18
C ALA A 157 -4.90 -7.78 -0.24
N SER A 158 -4.14 -7.53 -1.29
CA SER A 158 -3.41 -6.26 -1.49
C SER A 158 -3.40 -5.88 -2.97
N TYR A 159 -3.10 -4.64 -3.30
CA TYR A 159 -2.83 -4.30 -4.70
C TYR A 159 -1.57 -5.03 -5.23
N ARG A 160 -1.61 -5.51 -6.47
CA ARG A 160 -0.49 -6.16 -7.17
C ARG A 160 0.70 -5.21 -7.37
N ASN A 161 0.41 -3.95 -7.66
CA ASN A 161 1.40 -2.98 -8.13
C ASN A 161 2.06 -2.16 -7.00
N VAL A 162 1.76 -2.46 -5.74
CA VAL A 162 2.27 -1.72 -4.57
C VAL A 162 3.58 -2.36 -4.09
N ARG A 163 4.68 -2.11 -4.82
CA ARG A 163 6.03 -2.59 -4.49
C ARG A 163 7.08 -1.52 -4.79
N LYS A 164 8.07 -1.33 -3.90
CA LYS A 164 9.12 -0.29 -4.04
C LYS A 164 9.88 -0.37 -5.38
N GLY A 165 10.12 -1.58 -5.88
CA GLY A 165 10.84 -1.79 -7.14
C GLY A 165 10.10 -1.25 -8.37
N LEU A 166 8.77 -1.36 -8.39
CA LEU A 166 7.95 -0.82 -9.48
C LEU A 166 7.94 0.70 -9.47
N VAL A 167 7.83 1.30 -8.28
CA VAL A 167 7.95 2.75 -8.09
C VAL A 167 9.31 3.24 -8.62
N MET A 168 10.40 2.60 -8.19
CA MET A 168 11.75 2.98 -8.61
C MET A 168 11.96 2.87 -10.11
N ARG A 169 11.54 1.75 -10.72
CA ARG A 169 11.65 1.55 -12.17
C ARG A 169 10.95 2.69 -12.93
N ARG A 170 9.74 3.04 -12.52
CA ARG A 170 8.96 4.10 -13.17
C ARG A 170 9.58 5.48 -12.97
N LEU A 171 10.07 5.81 -11.78
CA LEU A 171 10.79 7.07 -11.56
C LEU A 171 12.03 7.19 -12.45
N CYS A 172 12.74 6.08 -12.67
CA CYS A 172 13.87 6.03 -13.60
C CYS A 172 13.42 6.21 -15.06
N GLU A 173 12.32 5.57 -15.47
CA GLU A 173 11.74 5.72 -16.81
C GLU A 173 11.24 7.16 -17.08
N GLU A 174 10.50 7.76 -16.14
CA GLU A 174 10.05 9.16 -16.21
C GLU A 174 11.25 10.12 -16.32
N LYS A 175 12.29 9.92 -15.51
CA LYS A 175 13.52 10.72 -15.60
C LYS A 175 14.23 10.53 -16.94
N ALA A 176 14.26 9.33 -17.51
CA ALA A 176 14.90 9.09 -18.81
C ALA A 176 14.14 9.75 -19.97
N LEU A 177 12.83 9.93 -19.84
CA LEU A 177 11.98 10.53 -20.88
C LEU A 177 11.91 12.06 -20.80
N PHE A 178 11.99 12.64 -19.60
CA PHE A 178 11.71 14.05 -19.37
C PHE A 178 12.81 14.81 -18.60
N GLY A 179 13.88 14.13 -18.19
CA GLY A 179 14.96 14.68 -17.37
C GLY A 179 16.27 14.89 -18.11
#